data_AF-A0A7C5D6G5-F1
#
_entry.id   AF-A0A7C5D6G5-F1
#
_cell.length_a   1.000
_cell.length_b   1.000
_cell.length_c   1.000
_cell.angle_alpha   90.00
_cell.angle_beta   90.00
_cell.angle_gamma   90.00
#
_symmetry.space_group_name_H-M   'P 1'
#
loop_
_entity.id
_entity.type
_entity.pdbx_description
1 polymer ?
#
loop_
_entity_poly.entity_id
_entity_poly.type
_entity_poly.pdbx_seq_one_letter_code
_entity_poly.pdbx_strand_id
1 'polypeptide(L)'
;MMRYISLLRGINVSGKKKIIMKDLKALYESLDFKDVITYIQSGNVIFESDEQESILIEKIEEAIEEHYGFDVPVQIRTISHF
;
A
#
# COMPACT_ATOMS: atom_id res chain seq x y z
N MET A 1 -5.36 16.25 5.24
CA MET A 1 -5.19 14.83 4.90
C MET A 1 -6.33 14.36 4.03
N MET A 2 -5.98 13.71 2.94
CA MET A 2 -6.92 13.06 2.04
C MET A 2 -6.87 11.55 2.29
N ARG A 3 -8.02 10.89 2.18
CA ARG A 3 -8.10 9.43 2.32
C ARG A 3 -7.85 8.76 0.98
N TYR A 4 -6.89 7.85 0.99
CA TYR A 4 -6.44 7.09 -0.16
C TYR A 4 -6.71 5.61 0.02
N ILE A 5 -6.83 4.92 -1.12
CA ILE A 5 -6.88 3.47 -1.22
C ILE A 5 -5.74 3.07 -2.15
N SER A 6 -4.76 2.31 -1.65
CA SER A 6 -3.78 1.62 -2.49
C SER A 6 -4.28 0.24 -2.88
N LEU A 7 -4.06 -0.11 -4.15
CA LEU A 7 -4.40 -1.39 -4.74
C LEU A 7 -3.10 -2.06 -5.21
N LEU A 8 -2.58 -2.96 -4.39
CA LEU A 8 -1.37 -3.74 -4.71
C LEU A 8 -1.73 -4.88 -5.68
N ARG A 9 -0.94 -5.06 -6.74
CA ARG A 9 -1.22 -6.05 -7.78
C ARG A 9 -0.25 -7.24 -7.70
N GLY A 10 -0.81 -8.45 -7.80
CA GLY A 10 -0.02 -9.68 -7.95
C GLY A 10 0.66 -10.19 -6.67
N ILE A 11 0.17 -9.77 -5.49
CA ILE A 11 0.64 -10.29 -4.20
C ILE A 11 -0.23 -11.45 -3.71
N ASN A 12 0.34 -12.36 -2.91
CA ASN A 12 -0.36 -13.49 -2.29
C ASN A 12 -1.11 -14.44 -3.28
N VAL A 13 -0.84 -14.34 -4.59
CA VAL A 13 -1.41 -15.22 -5.62
C VAL A 13 -0.42 -16.35 -5.92
N SER A 14 -0.92 -17.58 -5.99
CA SER A 14 -0.12 -18.78 -6.31
C SER A 14 1.12 -18.96 -5.43
N GLY A 15 1.08 -18.49 -4.18
CA GLY A 15 2.20 -18.58 -3.23
C GLY A 15 3.38 -17.66 -3.52
N LYS A 16 3.28 -16.75 -4.51
CA LYS A 16 4.32 -15.77 -4.84
C LYS A 16 4.06 -14.44 -4.13
N LYS A 17 5.12 -13.63 -3.98
CA LYS A 17 5.07 -12.26 -3.41
C LYS A 17 4.24 -12.23 -2.13
N LYS A 18 4.65 -13.05 -1.15
CA LYS A 18 3.92 -13.25 0.09
C LYS A 18 4.09 -12.04 0.98
N ILE A 19 2.99 -11.41 1.37
CA ILE A 19 2.95 -10.27 2.27
C ILE A 19 1.92 -10.55 3.37
N ILE A 20 2.37 -10.45 4.62
CA ILE A 20 1.51 -10.57 5.80
C ILE A 20 0.89 -9.19 6.05
N MET A 21 -0.44 -9.12 6.21
CA MET A 21 -1.14 -7.84 6.33
C MET A 21 -0.76 -7.03 7.56
N LYS A 22 -0.37 -7.71 8.65
CA LYS A 22 0.17 -7.03 9.84
C LYS A 22 1.46 -6.29 9.52
N ASP A 23 2.35 -6.92 8.74
CA ASP A 23 3.64 -6.34 8.36
C ASP A 23 3.46 -5.26 7.29
N LEU A 24 2.52 -5.45 6.37
CA LEU A 24 2.11 -4.42 5.40
C LEU A 24 1.56 -3.17 6.11
N LYS A 25 0.72 -3.36 7.13
CA LYS A 25 0.22 -2.25 7.94
C LYS A 25 1.37 -1.51 8.63
N ALA A 26 2.29 -2.24 9.27
CA ALA A 26 3.45 -1.65 9.93
C ALA A 26 4.36 -0.89 8.96
N LEU A 27 4.53 -1.39 7.73
CA LEU A 27 5.27 -0.69 6.68
C LEU A 27 4.62 0.65 6.35
N TYR A 28 3.31 0.70 6.16
CA TYR A 28 2.59 1.94 5.88
C TYR A 28 2.67 2.93 7.06
N GLU A 29 2.56 2.44 8.30
CA GLU A 29 2.75 3.26 9.50
C GLU A 29 4.18 3.82 9.59
N SER A 30 5.19 3.08 9.12
CA SER A 30 6.59 3.54 9.08
C SER A 30 6.86 4.62 8.02
N LEU A 31 5.98 4.74 7.01
CA LEU A 31 5.99 5.80 6.01
C LEU A 31 5.23 7.07 6.47
N ASP A 32 4.94 7.17 7.76
CA ASP A 32 4.18 8.25 8.40
C ASP A 32 2.71 8.39 7.98
N PHE A 33 2.17 7.43 7.21
CA PHE A 33 0.76 7.41 6.85
C PHE A 33 -0.14 7.18 8.08
N LYS A 34 -1.32 7.80 8.07
CA LYS A 34 -2.27 7.76 9.19
C LYS A 34 -3.46 6.86 8.89
N ASP A 35 -4.17 6.45 9.94
CA ASP A 35 -5.38 5.63 9.88
C ASP A 35 -5.28 4.40 8.96
N VAL A 36 -4.15 3.69 9.05
CA VAL A 36 -3.82 2.56 8.18
C VAL A 36 -4.70 1.34 8.47
N ILE A 37 -5.44 0.91 7.46
CA ILE A 37 -6.33 -0.24 7.48
C ILE A 37 -6.06 -1.12 6.26
N THR A 38 -5.66 -2.37 6.49
CA THR A 38 -5.53 -3.38 5.43
C THR A 38 -6.83 -4.15 5.24
N TYR A 39 -7.21 -4.43 4.00
CA TYR A 39 -8.40 -5.21 3.67
C TYR A 39 -8.02 -6.63 3.18
N ILE A 40 -8.46 -7.65 3.94
CA ILE A 40 -8.27 -9.09 3.67
C ILE A 40 -6.84 -9.46 3.24
N GLN A 41 -6.63 -10.53 2.45
CA GLN A 41 -5.31 -10.91 1.91
C GLN A 41 -5.02 -10.32 0.52
N SER A 42 -5.81 -9.34 0.06
CA SER A 42 -5.71 -8.79 -1.29
C SER A 42 -4.64 -7.72 -1.44
N GLY A 43 -4.08 -7.21 -0.33
CA GLY A 43 -3.09 -6.14 -0.35
C GLY A 43 -3.66 -4.74 -0.50
N ASN A 44 -4.98 -4.57 -0.39
CA ASN A 44 -5.58 -3.24 -0.47
C ASN A 44 -5.41 -2.54 0.88
N VAL A 45 -4.95 -1.29 0.86
CA VAL A 45 -4.72 -0.51 2.09
C VAL A 45 -5.43 0.82 2.00
N ILE A 46 -6.18 1.16 3.04
CA ILE A 46 -6.77 2.47 3.25
C ILE A 46 -5.84 3.23 4.19
N PHE A 47 -5.53 4.48 3.88
CA PHE A 47 -4.68 5.33 4.69
C PHE A 47 -4.93 6.81 4.40
N GLU A 48 -4.38 7.67 5.24
CA GLU A 48 -4.45 9.12 5.10
C GLU A 48 -3.06 9.73 4.92
N SER A 49 -2.97 10.71 4.02
CA SER A 49 -1.74 11.46 3.74
C SER A 49 -2.06 12.87 3.23
N ASP A 50 -1.09 13.77 3.31
CA ASP A 50 -1.11 15.10 2.69
C ASP A 50 -0.31 15.15 1.37
N GLU A 51 0.31 14.04 0.99
CA GLU A 51 1.13 13.95 -0.21
C GLU A 51 0.31 13.68 -1.47
N GLN A 52 0.91 14.01 -2.62
CA GLN A 52 0.28 13.78 -3.92
C GLN A 52 0.32 12.30 -4.30
N GLU A 53 -0.68 11.88 -5.09
CA GLU A 53 -0.83 10.50 -5.55
C GLU A 53 0.44 9.90 -6.16
N SER A 54 1.15 10.65 -7.01
CA SER A 54 2.39 10.16 -7.63
C SER A 54 3.49 9.85 -6.62
N ILE A 55 3.62 10.68 -5.59
CA ILE A 55 4.62 10.51 -4.51
C ILE A 55 4.25 9.30 -3.65
N LEU A 56 2.96 9.12 -3.37
CA LEU A 56 2.46 7.96 -2.62
C LEU A 56 2.75 6.65 -3.34
N ILE A 57 2.55 6.60 -4.67
CA ILE A 57 2.85 5.42 -5.48
C ILE A 57 4.33 5.07 -5.35
N GLU A 58 5.22 6.02 -5.63
CA GLU A 58 6.68 5.82 -5.59
C GLU A 58 7.14 5.34 -4.20
N LYS A 59 6.72 6.03 -3.13
CA LYS A 59 7.09 5.66 -1.75
C LYS A 59 6.64 4.24 -1.37
N ILE A 60 5.43 3.85 -1.77
CA ILE A 60 4.90 2.53 -1.42
C ILE A 60 5.65 1.44 -2.22
N GLU A 61 5.89 1.67 -3.51
CA GLU A 61 6.60 0.73 -4.37
C GLU A 61 8.04 0.53 -3.88
N GLU A 62 8.77 1.61 -3.62
CA GLU A 62 10.14 1.57 -3.08
C GLU A 62 10.19 0.86 -1.73
N ALA A 63 9.32 1.23 -0.79
CA ALA A 63 9.30 0.62 0.54
C ALA A 63 8.98 -0.88 0.50
N ILE A 64 8.13 -1.31 -0.44
CA ILE A 64 7.84 -2.73 -0.63
C ILE A 64 9.06 -3.45 -1.24
N GLU A 65 9.71 -2.86 -2.23
CA GLU A 65 10.91 -3.43 -2.84
C GLU A 65 12.03 -3.58 -1.79
N GLU A 66 12.30 -2.53 -1.01
CA GLU A 66 13.31 -2.54 0.04
C GLU A 66 13.01 -3.57 1.14
N HIS A 67 11.75 -3.68 1.58
CA HIS A 67 11.39 -4.56 2.68
C HIS A 67 11.23 -6.02 2.27
N TYR A 68 10.69 -6.29 1.08
CA TYR A 68 10.33 -7.65 0.64
C TYR A 68 11.20 -8.19 -0.51
N GLY A 69 12.00 -7.35 -1.16
CA GLY A 69 12.91 -7.74 -2.25
C GLY A 69 12.22 -8.03 -3.59
N PHE A 70 11.03 -7.46 -3.83
CA PHE A 70 10.34 -7.58 -5.11
C PHE A 70 9.43 -6.38 -5.38
N ASP A 71 9.31 -6.02 -6.67
CA ASP A 71 8.40 -4.97 -7.11
C ASP A 71 6.94 -5.38 -6.95
N VAL A 72 6.08 -4.45 -6.51
CA VAL A 72 4.63 -4.62 -6.50
C VAL A 72 4.01 -3.39 -7.13
N PRO A 73 3.33 -3.51 -8.29
CA PRO A 73 2.63 -2.38 -8.89
C PRO A 73 1.52 -1.87 -7.96
N VAL A 74 1.52 -0.56 -7.71
CA VAL A 74 0.55 0.13 -6.86
C VAL A 74 -0.32 1.05 -7.71
N GLN A 75 -1.63 1.04 -7.44
CA GLN A 75 -2.54 2.08 -7.91
C GLN A 75 -3.18 2.78 -6.73
N ILE A 76 -3.29 4.09 -6.80
CA ILE A 76 -3.96 4.88 -5.77
C ILE A 76 -5.35 5.30 -6.27
N ARG A 77 -6.32 5.34 -5.35
CA ARG A 77 -7.65 5.88 -5.57
C ARG A 77 -8.02 6.78 -4.41
N THR A 78 -8.91 7.73 -4.67
CA THR A 78 -9.50 8.62 -3.68
C THR A 78 -11.00 8.43 -3.67
N ILE A 79 -11.66 8.73 -2.54
CA ILE A 79 -13.12 8.58 -2.40
C ILE A 79 -13.89 9.43 -3.42
N SER A 80 -13.34 10.57 -3.84
CA SER A 80 -13.97 11.45 -4.84
C SER A 80 -13.93 10.92 -6.27
N HIS A 81 -13.16 9.87 -6.55
CA HIS A 81 -13.00 9.26 -7.87
C HIS A 81 -13.36 7.77 -7.89
N PHE A 82 -14.28 7.36 -7.02
CA PHE A 82 -14.93 6.03 -7.09
C PHE A 82 -16.22 6.06 -7.90
#